data_AF-A0A3M1R9J3-F1
#
_entry.id   AF-A0A3M1R9J3-F1
#
_cell.length_a   1.000
_cell.length_b   1.000
_cell.length_c   1.000
_cell.angle_alpha   90.00
_cell.angle_beta   90.00
_cell.angle_gamma   90.00
#
_symmetry.space_group_name_H-M   'P 1'
#
loop_
_entity.id
_entity.type
_entity.pdbx_description
1 polymer ?
#
loop_
_entity_poly.entity_id
_entity_poly.type
_entity_poly.pdbx_seq_one_letter_code
_entity_poly.pdbx_strand_id
1 'polypeptide(L)'
;MWSLVGFVLVIGTLAWLEWRTPLFFFEDDNFAIFLPAMLEGCRNWQHGTLPMWTSRQFLGMPLAETGVFALTYPGTLASYLVADKLFGKPTAMIDVFCVVHLTAGYFAMLALLRARRIAPPLAAAGAVCWSLSGFALIAGRSWYYMTPVFVYVPLVFWCCERLLCDAPGCRPHHRLCFVFMGGAALGVFFHAGNAQMWLFTCQMLAVWLAANWWCKRLRREHLLPLMQLGLIAGVIAAPLLLPQLEVVRHASRPGGPSEGILDGLFQMFIPIQPIPARLAPYHGPSDWAAPSDGTLARFYFAGGVFHWAWLIGTALLAARCVRRGTG
;
A
#
# COMPACT_ATOMS: atom_id res chain seq x y z
N MET A 1 1.07 -23.50 14.71
CA MET A 1 1.69 -22.82 15.87
C MET A 1 2.30 -21.47 15.49
N TRP A 2 3.37 -21.40 14.69
CA TRP A 2 4.05 -20.12 14.38
C TRP A 2 3.16 -19.02 13.78
N SER A 3 2.21 -19.37 12.92
CA SER A 3 1.23 -18.41 12.39
C SER A 3 0.36 -17.77 13.47
N LEU A 4 0.01 -18.53 14.51
CA LEU A 4 -0.77 -18.03 15.63
C LEU A 4 0.09 -17.12 16.53
N VAL A 5 1.34 -17.52 16.79
CA VAL A 5 2.29 -16.70 17.56
C VAL A 5 2.49 -15.34 16.88
N GLY A 6 2.74 -15.32 15.57
CA GLY A 6 2.89 -14.06 14.84
C GLY A 6 1.61 -13.22 14.85
N PHE A 7 0.44 -13.82 14.68
CA PHE A 7 -0.85 -13.12 14.78
C PHE A 7 -1.07 -12.50 16.16
N VAL A 8 -0.82 -13.25 17.24
CA VAL A 8 -0.92 -12.75 18.62
C VAL A 8 0.04 -11.58 18.84
N LEU A 9 1.25 -11.62 18.30
CA LEU A 9 2.19 -10.49 18.37
C LEU A 9 1.67 -9.25 17.62
N VAL A 10 1.09 -9.41 16.44
CA VAL A 10 0.47 -8.29 15.68
C VAL A 10 -0.66 -7.66 16.48
N ILE A 11 -1.65 -8.45 16.90
CA ILE A 11 -2.81 -7.95 17.64
C ILE A 11 -2.38 -7.38 19.00
N GLY A 12 -1.50 -8.07 19.72
CA GLY A 12 -0.98 -7.61 21.02
C GLY A 12 -0.24 -6.28 20.91
N THR A 13 0.54 -6.08 19.84
CA THR A 13 1.24 -4.80 19.61
C THR A 13 0.26 -3.69 19.25
N LEU A 14 -0.69 -3.94 18.34
CA LEU A 14 -1.70 -2.94 17.96
C LEU A 14 -2.59 -2.56 19.16
N ALA A 15 -3.01 -3.54 19.97
CA ALA A 15 -3.76 -3.28 21.20
C ALA A 15 -2.94 -2.49 22.23
N TRP A 16 -1.64 -2.79 22.36
CA TRP A 16 -0.75 -2.03 23.23
C TRP A 16 -0.57 -0.59 22.76
N LEU A 17 -0.44 -0.35 21.45
CA LEU A 17 -0.38 1.00 20.87
C LEU A 17 -1.66 1.77 21.16
N GLU A 18 -2.83 1.18 20.92
CA GLU A 18 -4.13 1.78 21.19
C GLU A 18 -4.34 2.08 22.69
N TRP A 19 -3.83 1.21 23.58
CA TRP A 19 -3.87 1.47 25.02
C TRP A 19 -2.98 2.64 25.44
N ARG A 20 -1.82 2.82 24.80
CA ARG A 20 -0.86 3.89 25.11
C ARG A 20 -1.27 5.23 24.52
N THR A 21 -1.83 5.21 23.33
CA THR A 21 -2.29 6.38 22.59
C THR A 21 -3.63 6.01 21.95
N PRO A 22 -4.76 6.30 22.62
CA PRO A 22 -6.09 6.02 22.07
C PRO A 22 -6.28 6.70 20.73
N LEU A 23 -6.85 5.98 19.77
CA LEU A 23 -6.92 6.37 18.37
C LEU A 23 -5.52 6.60 17.78
N PHE A 24 -4.64 5.61 17.93
CA PHE A 24 -3.22 5.70 17.54
C PHE A 24 -3.04 6.14 16.08
N PHE A 25 -3.93 5.73 15.18
CA PHE A 25 -3.86 6.06 13.76
C PHE A 25 -4.59 7.37 13.40
N PHE A 26 -5.21 8.04 14.36
CA PHE A 26 -5.98 9.27 14.15
C PHE A 26 -5.15 10.53 14.42
N GLU A 27 -4.07 10.70 13.66
CA GLU A 27 -3.19 11.87 13.80
C GLU A 27 -2.89 12.54 12.47
N ASP A 28 -2.32 13.75 12.52
CA ASP A 28 -1.82 14.47 11.34
C ASP A 28 -2.91 14.63 10.25
N ASP A 29 -2.62 14.30 8.99
CA ASP A 29 -3.59 14.40 7.90
C ASP A 29 -4.82 13.48 8.10
N ASN A 30 -4.71 12.35 8.82
CA ASN A 30 -5.87 11.53 9.17
C ASN A 30 -6.87 12.32 10.02
N PHE A 31 -6.36 13.14 10.94
CA PHE A 31 -7.17 14.05 11.75
C PHE A 31 -7.67 15.25 10.94
N ALA A 32 -6.76 15.98 10.30
CA ALA A 32 -7.05 17.29 9.72
C ALA A 32 -7.84 17.21 8.41
N ILE A 33 -7.59 16.17 7.60
CA ILE A 33 -8.05 16.09 6.21
C ILE A 33 -8.97 14.89 6.01
N PHE A 34 -8.51 13.67 6.30
CA PHE A 34 -9.19 12.46 5.83
C PHE A 34 -10.45 12.13 6.61
N LEU A 35 -10.41 12.07 7.95
CA LEU A 35 -11.58 11.65 8.72
C LEU A 35 -12.83 12.52 8.44
N PRO A 36 -12.78 13.87 8.44
CA PRO A 36 -13.98 14.66 8.20
C PRO A 36 -14.59 14.41 6.81
N ALA A 37 -13.76 14.36 5.77
CA ALA A 37 -14.18 14.04 4.40
C ALA A 37 -14.81 12.65 4.32
N MET A 38 -14.16 11.65 4.93
CA MET A 38 -14.61 10.27 4.89
C MET A 38 -15.93 10.08 5.65
N LEU A 39 -16.10 10.71 6.82
CA LEU A 39 -17.35 10.65 7.58
C LEU A 39 -18.52 11.27 6.82
N GLU A 40 -18.30 12.42 6.18
CA GLU A 40 -19.31 13.01 5.30
C GLU A 40 -19.63 12.07 4.13
N GLY A 41 -18.60 11.49 3.51
CA GLY A 41 -18.75 10.54 2.43
C GLY A 41 -19.55 9.29 2.80
N CYS A 42 -19.24 8.66 3.92
CA CYS A 42 -19.95 7.48 4.41
C CYS A 42 -21.38 7.79 4.83
N ARG A 43 -21.65 8.96 5.41
CA ARG A 43 -23.03 9.40 5.71
C ARG A 43 -23.84 9.62 4.45
N ASN A 44 -23.27 10.22 3.41
CA ASN A 44 -23.95 10.38 2.12
C ASN A 44 -24.31 9.01 1.52
N TRP A 45 -23.37 8.06 1.53
CA TRP A 45 -23.65 6.67 1.13
C TRP A 45 -24.81 6.04 1.90
N GLN A 46 -24.89 6.23 3.22
CA GLN A 46 -26.02 5.73 4.03
C GLN A 46 -27.36 6.34 3.65
N HIS A 47 -27.38 7.56 3.10
CA HIS A 47 -28.59 8.22 2.60
C HIS A 47 -28.82 7.95 1.10
N GLY A 48 -28.06 7.04 0.48
CA GLY A 48 -28.19 6.70 -0.93
C GLY A 48 -27.65 7.76 -1.89
N THR A 49 -26.82 8.69 -1.40
CA THR A 49 -26.20 9.73 -2.22
C THR A 49 -24.72 9.45 -2.44
N LEU A 50 -24.27 9.55 -3.69
CA LEU A 50 -22.85 9.42 -4.00
C LEU A 50 -22.11 10.68 -3.53
N PRO A 51 -21.08 10.58 -2.68
CA PRO A 51 -20.38 11.75 -2.16
C PRO A 51 -19.44 12.35 -3.18
N MET A 52 -19.97 13.20 -4.07
CA MET A 52 -19.19 13.85 -5.11
C MET A 52 -18.46 15.10 -4.62
N TRP A 53 -19.02 15.81 -3.64
CA TRP A 53 -18.52 17.12 -3.19
C TRP A 53 -18.75 17.33 -1.70
N THR A 54 -17.85 18.06 -1.04
CA THR A 54 -18.06 18.62 0.31
C THR A 54 -17.88 20.13 0.26
N SER A 55 -18.74 20.88 0.95
CA SER A 55 -18.59 22.33 1.16
C SER A 55 -17.84 22.69 2.43
N ARG A 56 -17.44 21.70 3.24
CA ARG A 56 -16.96 21.90 4.62
C ARG A 56 -15.45 21.97 4.74
N GLN A 57 -14.71 21.52 3.73
CA GLN A 57 -13.26 21.57 3.68
C GLN A 57 -12.80 22.36 2.46
N PHE A 58 -11.73 23.14 2.64
CA PHE A 58 -11.08 23.93 1.58
C PHE A 58 -12.03 24.80 0.74
N LEU A 59 -13.06 25.37 1.38
CA LEU A 59 -14.13 26.16 0.71
C LEU A 59 -14.94 25.38 -0.35
N GLY A 60 -14.84 24.05 -0.35
CA GLY A 60 -15.38 23.21 -1.40
C GLY A 60 -14.31 22.34 -2.03
N MET A 61 -14.50 21.02 -2.00
CA MET A 61 -13.63 20.12 -2.76
C MET A 61 -14.37 18.87 -3.25
N PRO A 62 -13.91 18.26 -4.36
CA PRO A 62 -14.38 16.96 -4.76
C PRO A 62 -14.03 15.88 -3.72
N LEU A 63 -14.86 14.83 -3.67
CA LEU A 63 -14.71 13.73 -2.70
C LEU A 63 -14.42 12.40 -3.39
N ALA A 64 -15.44 11.72 -3.92
CA ALA A 64 -15.30 10.37 -4.46
C ALA A 64 -14.29 10.30 -5.62
N GLU A 65 -14.30 11.27 -6.52
CA GLU A 65 -13.42 11.32 -7.69
C GLU A 65 -11.97 11.63 -7.34
N THR A 66 -11.67 12.27 -6.21
CA THR A 66 -10.28 12.46 -5.77
C THR A 66 -9.65 11.11 -5.42
N GLY A 67 -10.47 10.13 -5.03
CA GLY A 67 -10.09 8.77 -4.67
C GLY A 67 -9.31 8.66 -3.35
N VAL A 68 -8.54 9.67 -2.93
CA VAL A 68 -7.72 9.65 -1.70
C VAL A 68 -8.49 9.37 -0.41
N PHE A 69 -9.79 9.64 -0.40
CA PHE A 69 -10.71 9.35 0.71
C PHE A 69 -11.27 7.91 0.69
N ALA A 70 -10.88 7.10 -0.30
CA ALA A 70 -11.25 5.70 -0.45
C ALA A 70 -12.78 5.45 -0.34
N LEU A 71 -13.60 6.40 -0.81
CA LEU A 71 -15.07 6.36 -0.62
C LEU A 71 -15.77 5.31 -1.50
N THR A 72 -15.08 4.80 -2.50
CA THR A 72 -15.55 3.70 -3.36
C THR A 72 -14.96 2.35 -2.92
N TYR A 73 -14.12 2.34 -1.89
CA TYR A 73 -13.50 1.13 -1.37
C TYR A 73 -14.38 0.48 -0.28
N PRO A 74 -14.77 -0.80 -0.43
CA PRO A 74 -15.62 -1.47 0.55
C PRO A 74 -15.04 -1.50 1.96
N GLY A 75 -13.71 -1.56 2.09
CA GLY A 75 -13.04 -1.55 3.39
C GLY A 75 -13.31 -0.28 4.19
N THR A 76 -13.50 0.86 3.52
CA THR A 76 -13.84 2.14 4.16
C THR A 76 -15.22 2.08 4.80
N LEU A 77 -16.24 1.66 4.04
CA LEU A 77 -17.60 1.56 4.55
C LEU A 77 -17.71 0.52 5.67
N ALA A 78 -17.04 -0.62 5.53
CA ALA A 78 -17.00 -1.64 6.58
C ALA A 78 -16.38 -1.09 7.88
N SER A 79 -15.27 -0.35 7.77
CA SER A 79 -14.61 0.26 8.93
C SER A 79 -15.51 1.30 9.60
N TYR A 80 -16.23 2.09 8.82
CA TYR A 80 -17.20 3.06 9.32
C TYR A 80 -18.35 2.38 10.07
N LEU A 81 -18.94 1.33 9.49
CA LEU A 81 -20.03 0.59 10.12
C LEU A 81 -19.58 -0.08 11.43
N VAL A 82 -18.37 -0.62 11.48
CA VAL A 82 -17.80 -1.15 12.73
C VAL A 82 -17.59 -0.03 13.75
N ALA A 83 -16.98 1.09 13.37
CA ALA A 83 -16.77 2.24 14.25
C ALA A 83 -18.07 2.82 14.82
N ASP A 84 -19.09 3.00 13.96
CA ASP A 84 -20.39 3.55 14.33
C ASP A 84 -21.23 2.54 15.12
N LYS A 85 -21.43 1.32 14.60
CA LYS A 85 -22.38 0.35 15.18
C LYS A 85 -21.82 -0.48 16.33
N LEU A 86 -20.54 -0.85 16.28
CA LEU A 86 -19.93 -1.68 17.32
C LEU A 86 -19.36 -0.83 18.46
N PHE A 87 -18.70 0.28 18.13
CA PHE A 87 -18.03 1.12 19.12
C PHE A 87 -18.81 2.39 19.50
N GLY A 88 -19.86 2.76 18.76
CA GLY A 88 -20.61 4.00 19.00
C GLY A 88 -19.78 5.27 18.76
N LYS A 89 -18.66 5.16 18.03
CA LYS A 89 -17.66 6.21 17.85
C LYS A 89 -17.20 6.23 16.39
N PRO A 90 -17.90 6.96 15.50
CA PRO A 90 -17.51 7.09 14.09
C PRO A 90 -16.08 7.60 13.89
N THR A 91 -15.54 8.37 14.84
CA THR A 91 -14.16 8.87 14.81
C THR A 91 -13.11 7.75 14.86
N ALA A 92 -13.46 6.56 15.36
CA ALA A 92 -12.57 5.40 15.39
C ALA A 92 -12.43 4.68 14.03
N MET A 93 -13.10 5.18 12.97
CA MET A 93 -13.09 4.55 11.65
C MET A 93 -11.68 4.35 11.09
N ILE A 94 -10.80 5.35 11.24
CA ILE A 94 -9.42 5.28 10.71
C ILE A 94 -8.63 4.19 11.43
N ASP A 95 -8.71 4.11 12.75
CA ASP A 95 -8.05 3.06 13.53
C ASP A 95 -8.55 1.67 13.16
N VAL A 96 -9.88 1.50 13.06
CA VAL A 96 -10.48 0.24 12.60
C VAL A 96 -9.95 -0.12 11.21
N PHE A 97 -9.92 0.85 10.29
CA PHE A 97 -9.40 0.66 8.95
C PHE A 97 -7.94 0.20 8.97
N CYS A 98 -7.06 0.92 9.66
CA CYS A 98 -5.64 0.60 9.72
C CYS A 98 -5.38 -0.77 10.39
N VAL A 99 -6.02 -1.04 11.54
CA VAL A 99 -5.86 -2.31 12.27
C VAL A 99 -6.30 -3.50 11.42
N VAL A 100 -7.44 -3.40 10.73
CA VAL A 100 -7.92 -4.47 9.85
C VAL A 100 -6.94 -4.73 8.71
N HIS A 101 -6.41 -3.69 8.06
CA HIS A 101 -5.48 -3.85 6.96
C HIS A 101 -4.12 -4.38 7.41
N LEU A 102 -3.55 -3.90 8.51
CA LEU A 102 -2.28 -4.43 9.02
C LEU A 102 -2.42 -5.89 9.45
N THR A 103 -3.55 -6.25 10.05
CA THR A 103 -3.86 -7.64 10.41
C THR A 103 -4.04 -8.52 9.18
N ALA A 104 -4.80 -8.07 8.18
CA ALA A 104 -4.95 -8.80 6.92
C ALA A 104 -3.62 -8.91 6.16
N GLY A 105 -2.78 -7.87 6.25
CA GLY A 105 -1.46 -7.81 5.65
C GLY A 105 -0.51 -8.86 6.22
N TYR A 106 -0.61 -9.15 7.52
CA TYR A 106 0.09 -10.27 8.15
C TYR A 106 -0.24 -11.59 7.45
N PHE A 107 -1.53 -11.89 7.25
CA PHE A 107 -1.94 -13.14 6.61
C PHE A 107 -1.57 -13.19 5.13
N ALA A 108 -1.71 -12.09 4.39
CA ALA A 108 -1.34 -12.01 2.99
C ALA A 108 0.18 -12.22 2.80
N MET A 109 1.01 -11.56 3.61
CA MET A 109 2.46 -11.73 3.57
C MET A 109 2.88 -13.13 4.02
N LEU A 110 2.26 -13.67 5.05
CA LEU A 110 2.48 -15.06 5.48
C LEU A 110 2.14 -16.02 4.33
N ALA A 111 1.01 -15.85 3.65
CA ALA A 111 0.60 -16.68 2.52
C ALA A 111 1.62 -16.63 1.37
N LEU A 112 2.13 -15.44 1.04
CA LEU A 112 3.20 -15.25 0.05
C LEU A 112 4.49 -15.99 0.44
N LEU A 113 4.99 -15.78 1.66
CA LEU A 113 6.21 -16.42 2.15
C LEU A 113 6.07 -17.94 2.21
N ARG A 114 4.89 -18.45 2.56
CA ARG A 114 4.60 -19.89 2.56
C ARG A 114 4.51 -20.47 1.15
N ALA A 115 3.97 -19.73 0.17
CA ALA A 115 3.98 -20.14 -1.24
C ALA A 115 5.43 -20.26 -1.78
N ARG A 116 6.34 -19.42 -1.27
CA ARG A 116 7.78 -19.48 -1.54
C ARG A 116 8.52 -20.58 -0.76
N ARG A 117 7.81 -21.41 0.01
CA ARG A 117 8.36 -22.50 0.85
C ARG A 117 9.35 -22.00 1.92
N ILE A 118 9.22 -20.76 2.37
CA ILE A 118 10.00 -20.27 3.52
C ILE A 118 9.58 -21.04 4.79
N ALA A 119 10.56 -21.38 5.63
CA ALA A 119 10.35 -22.10 6.87
C ALA A 119 9.27 -21.40 7.74
N PRO A 120 8.35 -22.14 8.39
CA PRO A 120 7.24 -21.54 9.14
C PRO A 120 7.62 -20.43 10.13
N PRO A 121 8.65 -20.57 10.99
CA PRO A 121 9.01 -19.50 11.92
C PRO A 121 9.51 -18.24 11.21
N LEU A 122 10.32 -18.39 10.15
CA LEU A 122 10.83 -17.26 9.37
C LEU A 122 9.71 -16.57 8.57
N ALA A 123 8.75 -17.34 8.05
CA ALA A 123 7.59 -16.80 7.35
C ALA A 123 6.71 -15.98 8.30
N ALA A 124 6.49 -16.47 9.53
CA ALA A 124 5.75 -15.73 10.56
C ALA A 124 6.50 -14.45 10.95
N ALA A 125 7.81 -14.53 11.21
CA ALA A 125 8.62 -13.36 11.55
C ALA A 125 8.60 -12.31 10.43
N GLY A 126 8.79 -12.71 9.17
CA GLY A 126 8.73 -11.80 8.02
C GLY A 126 7.36 -11.12 7.86
N ALA A 127 6.26 -11.85 8.11
CA ALA A 127 4.92 -11.30 8.07
C ALA A 127 4.64 -10.30 9.22
N VAL A 128 5.17 -10.56 10.42
CA VAL A 128 5.14 -9.60 11.55
C VAL A 128 5.92 -8.34 11.18
N CYS A 129 7.16 -8.49 10.71
CA CYS A 129 8.00 -7.35 10.31
C CYS A 129 7.36 -6.51 9.20
N TRP A 130 6.68 -7.14 8.25
CA TRP A 130 5.95 -6.43 7.20
C TRP A 130 4.83 -5.55 7.78
N SER A 131 3.99 -6.14 8.64
CA SER A 131 2.78 -5.49 9.15
C SER A 131 3.03 -4.48 10.27
N LEU A 132 4.11 -4.68 11.04
CA LEU A 132 4.52 -3.80 12.14
C LEU A 132 5.82 -3.05 11.84
N SER A 133 6.19 -2.91 10.56
CA SER A 133 7.36 -2.10 10.20
C SER A 133 7.18 -0.66 10.68
N GLY A 134 8.27 0.03 11.01
CA GLY A 134 8.21 1.44 11.38
C GLY A 134 7.51 2.29 10.32
N PHE A 135 7.71 1.98 9.03
CA PHE A 135 6.98 2.62 7.94
C PHE A 135 5.47 2.32 8.00
N ALA A 136 5.05 1.07 8.22
CA ALA A 136 3.62 0.73 8.35
C ALA A 136 2.92 1.52 9.45
N LEU A 137 3.56 1.62 10.62
CA LEU A 137 3.00 2.30 11.78
C LEU A 137 3.02 3.82 11.63
N ILE A 138 4.14 4.41 11.19
CA ILE A 138 4.27 5.86 11.02
C ILE A 138 3.44 6.36 9.84
N ALA A 139 3.56 5.72 8.67
CA ALA A 139 2.80 6.15 7.49
C ALA A 139 1.30 5.88 7.68
N GLY A 140 0.91 4.77 8.31
CA GLY A 140 -0.49 4.52 8.62
C GLY A 140 -1.08 5.55 9.59
N ARG A 141 -0.26 6.05 10.54
CA ARG A 141 -0.66 7.04 11.55
C ARG A 141 -0.97 8.41 10.97
N SER A 142 -0.25 8.83 9.92
CA SER A 142 -0.53 10.09 9.21
C SER A 142 -1.42 9.92 7.98
N TRP A 143 -1.28 8.80 7.26
CA TRP A 143 -1.89 8.54 5.96
C TRP A 143 -2.52 7.15 5.92
N TYR A 144 -3.76 7.03 6.38
CA TYR A 144 -4.48 5.77 6.52
C TYR A 144 -4.50 4.95 5.21
N TYR A 145 -4.59 5.61 4.05
CA TYR A 145 -4.60 4.98 2.73
C TYR A 145 -3.28 4.27 2.36
N MET A 146 -2.23 4.39 3.18
CA MET A 146 -1.01 3.60 3.05
C MET A 146 -1.16 2.18 3.60
N THR A 147 -2.05 1.95 4.58
CA THR A 147 -2.19 0.62 5.19
C THR A 147 -2.69 -0.49 4.24
N PRO A 148 -3.54 -0.22 3.22
CA PRO A 148 -3.94 -1.22 2.24
C PRO A 148 -2.78 -1.81 1.44
N VAL A 149 -1.67 -1.08 1.26
CA VAL A 149 -0.44 -1.58 0.59
C VAL A 149 0.02 -2.89 1.23
N PHE A 150 -0.05 -2.97 2.57
CA PHE A 150 0.40 -4.14 3.32
C PHE A 150 -0.47 -5.38 3.10
N VAL A 151 -1.69 -5.22 2.59
CA VAL A 151 -2.57 -6.32 2.19
C VAL A 151 -2.37 -6.66 0.73
N TYR A 152 -2.59 -5.68 -0.13
CA TYR A 152 -2.80 -5.93 -1.55
C TYR A 152 -1.52 -6.29 -2.29
N VAL A 153 -0.39 -5.69 -1.93
CA VAL A 153 0.91 -6.05 -2.52
C VAL A 153 1.21 -7.54 -2.30
N PRO A 154 1.35 -8.05 -1.06
CA PRO A 154 1.66 -9.46 -0.89
C PRO A 154 0.58 -10.39 -1.43
N LEU A 155 -0.70 -9.99 -1.40
CA LEU A 155 -1.81 -10.77 -1.94
C LEU A 155 -1.70 -10.95 -3.46
N VAL A 156 -1.44 -9.88 -4.22
CA VAL A 156 -1.26 -9.93 -5.68
C VAL A 156 -0.05 -10.81 -6.03
N PHE A 157 1.08 -10.62 -5.35
CA PHE A 157 2.27 -11.44 -5.58
C PHE A 157 2.06 -12.91 -5.19
N TRP A 158 1.25 -13.18 -4.17
CA TRP A 158 0.87 -14.55 -3.81
C TRP A 158 0.02 -15.20 -4.89
N CYS A 159 -0.99 -14.51 -5.42
CA CYS A 159 -1.78 -15.00 -6.56
C CYS A 159 -0.88 -15.30 -7.76
N CYS A 160 0.01 -14.38 -8.12
CA CYS A 160 0.94 -14.59 -9.22
C CYS A 160 1.88 -15.79 -8.97
N GLU A 161 2.42 -15.95 -7.76
CA GLU A 161 3.22 -17.13 -7.42
C GLU A 161 2.44 -18.43 -7.58
N ARG A 162 1.17 -18.44 -7.19
CA ARG A 162 0.31 -19.63 -7.36
C ARG A 162 0.02 -19.93 -8.83
N LEU A 163 -0.10 -18.91 -9.67
CA LEU A 163 -0.24 -19.07 -11.12
C LEU A 163 1.02 -19.64 -11.78
N LEU A 164 2.21 -19.31 -11.27
CA LEU A 164 3.49 -19.83 -11.78
C LEU A 164 3.89 -21.19 -11.19
N CYS A 165 3.17 -21.70 -10.18
CA CYS A 165 3.48 -22.99 -9.58
C CYS A 165 2.87 -24.12 -10.42
N ASP A 166 3.72 -24.83 -11.16
CA ASP A 166 3.36 -26.06 -11.89
C ASP A 166 3.26 -27.29 -10.98
N ALA A 167 2.60 -27.15 -9.83
CA ALA A 167 2.42 -28.29 -8.96
C ALA A 167 1.56 -29.35 -9.68
N PRO A 168 2.05 -30.59 -9.87
CA PRO A 168 1.25 -31.66 -10.44
C PRO A 168 -0.02 -31.84 -9.59
N GLY A 169 -1.18 -31.68 -10.22
CA GLY A 169 -2.49 -31.72 -9.55
C GLY A 169 -3.18 -30.38 -9.33
N CYS A 170 -2.58 -29.24 -9.71
CA CYS A 170 -3.34 -27.98 -9.77
C CYS A 170 -4.41 -28.06 -10.86
N ARG A 171 -5.65 -28.33 -10.43
CA ARG A 171 -6.83 -28.36 -11.31
C ARG A 171 -6.99 -27.00 -12.01
N PRO A 172 -7.42 -26.96 -13.29
CA PRO A 172 -7.64 -25.73 -14.04
C PRO A 172 -8.50 -24.70 -13.29
N HIS A 173 -9.49 -25.16 -12.52
CA HIS A 173 -10.36 -24.31 -11.71
C HIS A 173 -9.59 -23.50 -10.66
N HIS A 174 -8.52 -24.04 -10.05
CA HIS A 174 -7.73 -23.29 -9.08
C HIS A 174 -6.97 -22.13 -9.74
N ARG A 175 -6.49 -22.31 -10.98
CA ARG A 175 -5.85 -21.21 -11.73
C ARG A 175 -6.82 -20.05 -11.94
N LEU A 176 -8.06 -20.33 -12.36
CA LEU A 176 -9.08 -19.29 -12.54
C LEU A 176 -9.37 -18.53 -11.24
N CYS A 177 -9.44 -19.24 -10.10
CA CYS A 177 -9.60 -18.58 -8.78
C CYS A 177 -8.46 -17.59 -8.49
N PHE A 178 -7.21 -17.95 -8.78
CA PHE A 178 -6.07 -17.04 -8.56
C PHE A 178 -6.02 -15.89 -9.56
N VAL A 179 -6.46 -16.09 -10.80
CA VAL A 179 -6.63 -15.00 -11.79
C VAL A 179 -7.66 -13.99 -11.28
N PHE A 180 -8.84 -14.46 -10.87
CA PHE A 180 -9.91 -13.60 -10.37
C PHE A 180 -9.51 -12.91 -9.08
N MET A 181 -8.98 -13.65 -8.09
CA MET A 181 -8.56 -13.10 -6.81
C MET A 181 -7.41 -12.09 -6.96
N GLY A 182 -6.41 -12.39 -7.79
CA GLY A 182 -5.31 -11.46 -8.06
C GLY A 182 -5.77 -10.20 -8.80
N GLY A 183 -6.68 -10.36 -9.77
CA GLY A 183 -7.22 -9.24 -10.55
C GLY A 183 -8.12 -8.36 -9.69
N ALA A 184 -8.99 -8.98 -8.89
CA ALA A 184 -9.82 -8.30 -7.92
C ALA A 184 -8.98 -7.58 -6.86
N ALA A 185 -7.96 -8.24 -6.30
CA ALA A 185 -7.05 -7.61 -5.35
C ALA A 185 -6.37 -6.36 -5.95
N LEU A 186 -5.82 -6.47 -7.16
CA LEU A 186 -5.14 -5.35 -7.81
C LEU A 186 -6.11 -4.22 -8.21
N GLY A 187 -7.30 -4.55 -8.69
CA GLY A 187 -8.32 -3.57 -9.05
C GLY A 187 -8.89 -2.86 -7.82
N VAL A 188 -9.31 -3.61 -6.80
CA VAL A 188 -9.85 -3.07 -5.54
C VAL A 188 -8.79 -2.23 -4.81
N PHE A 189 -7.50 -2.59 -4.90
CA PHE A 189 -6.43 -1.79 -4.31
C PHE A 189 -6.39 -0.36 -4.84
N PHE A 190 -6.75 -0.14 -6.12
CA PHE A 190 -6.85 1.22 -6.68
C PHE A 190 -7.86 2.09 -5.93
N HIS A 191 -8.99 1.50 -5.52
CA HIS A 191 -10.03 2.18 -4.76
C HIS A 191 -9.59 2.54 -3.34
N ALA A 192 -8.54 1.90 -2.81
CA ALA A 192 -8.13 2.02 -1.42
C ALA A 192 -7.44 3.36 -1.06
N GLY A 193 -7.46 4.34 -1.96
CA GLY A 193 -7.11 5.73 -1.68
C GLY A 193 -5.70 6.16 -2.07
N ASN A 194 -4.91 5.30 -2.70
CA ASN A 194 -3.56 5.68 -3.13
C ASN A 194 -3.23 5.18 -4.53
N ALA A 195 -3.60 5.97 -5.54
CA ALA A 195 -3.29 5.70 -6.94
C ALA A 195 -1.78 5.58 -7.21
N GLN A 196 -0.94 6.34 -6.48
CA GLN A 196 0.52 6.28 -6.60
C GLN A 196 1.05 4.92 -6.16
N MET A 197 0.63 4.42 -4.99
CA MET A 197 1.07 3.10 -4.50
C MET A 197 0.52 1.95 -5.33
N TRP A 198 -0.68 2.10 -5.91
CA TRP A 198 -1.20 1.17 -6.90
C TRP A 198 -0.30 1.11 -8.14
N LEU A 199 0.07 2.27 -8.71
CA LEU A 199 0.97 2.34 -9.86
C LEU A 199 2.34 1.74 -9.55
N PHE A 200 2.92 2.03 -8.39
CA PHE A 200 4.18 1.42 -7.95
C PHE A 200 4.06 -0.10 -7.83
N THR A 201 2.91 -0.61 -7.38
CA THR A 201 2.66 -2.05 -7.31
C THR A 201 2.61 -2.67 -8.70
N CYS A 202 1.95 -2.02 -9.67
CA CYS A 202 1.95 -2.44 -11.07
C CYS A 202 3.37 -2.46 -11.66
N GLN A 203 4.18 -1.43 -11.39
CA GLN A 203 5.58 -1.36 -11.82
C GLN A 203 6.42 -2.48 -11.20
N MET A 204 6.30 -2.70 -9.88
CA MET A 204 6.99 -3.80 -9.19
C MET A 204 6.56 -5.17 -9.72
N LEU A 205 5.27 -5.35 -10.03
CA LEU A 205 4.76 -6.58 -10.64
C LEU A 205 5.36 -6.79 -12.03
N ALA A 206 5.45 -5.74 -12.86
CA ALA A 206 6.07 -5.81 -14.18
C ALA A 206 7.56 -6.19 -14.10
N VAL A 207 8.33 -5.55 -13.21
CA VAL A 207 9.74 -5.89 -12.96
C VAL A 207 9.87 -7.34 -12.49
N TRP A 208 9.01 -7.78 -11.59
CA TRP A 208 9.01 -9.15 -11.09
C TRP A 208 8.65 -10.17 -12.18
N LEU A 209 7.68 -9.88 -13.05
CA LEU A 209 7.34 -10.72 -14.19
C LEU A 209 8.50 -10.81 -15.18
N ALA A 210 9.16 -9.69 -15.49
CA ALA A 210 10.35 -9.65 -16.32
C ALA A 210 11.49 -10.50 -15.73
N ALA A 211 11.71 -10.42 -14.42
CA ALA A 211 12.70 -11.25 -13.74
C ALA A 211 12.36 -12.74 -13.82
N ASN A 212 11.09 -13.13 -13.66
CA ASN A 212 10.67 -14.53 -13.79
C ASN A 212 10.73 -15.03 -15.24
N TRP A 213 10.49 -14.16 -16.23
CA TRP A 213 10.72 -14.45 -17.63
C TRP A 213 12.21 -14.71 -17.91
N TRP A 214 13.08 -13.82 -17.47
CA TRP A 214 14.53 -13.96 -17.60
C TRP A 214 15.05 -15.26 -16.95
N CYS A 215 14.50 -15.60 -15.79
CA CYS A 215 14.84 -16.83 -15.06
C CYS A 215 14.15 -18.09 -15.62
N LYS A 216 13.46 -18.00 -16.78
CA LYS A 216 12.70 -19.10 -17.41
C LYS A 216 11.64 -19.75 -16.51
N ARG A 217 11.19 -19.06 -15.44
CA ARG A 217 10.07 -19.49 -14.58
C ARG A 217 8.72 -19.11 -15.17
N LEU A 218 8.67 -18.02 -15.95
CA LEU A 218 7.48 -17.61 -16.68
C LEU A 218 7.48 -18.26 -18.06
N ARG A 219 6.55 -19.18 -18.30
CA ARG A 219 6.32 -19.87 -19.58
C ARG A 219 5.22 -19.17 -20.37
N ARG A 220 5.16 -19.38 -21.69
CA ARG A 220 4.14 -18.76 -22.57
C ARG A 220 2.71 -19.06 -22.13
N GLU A 221 2.46 -20.25 -21.60
CA GLU A 221 1.15 -20.66 -21.05
C GLU A 221 0.66 -19.79 -19.86
N HIS A 222 1.56 -19.10 -19.16
CA HIS A 222 1.20 -18.23 -18.04
C HIS A 222 0.79 -16.82 -18.50
N LEU A 223 1.10 -16.44 -19.75
CA LEU A 223 0.83 -15.09 -20.24
C LEU A 223 -0.67 -14.79 -20.30
N LEU A 224 -1.48 -15.72 -20.81
CA LEU A 224 -2.93 -15.52 -20.92
C LEU A 224 -3.60 -15.32 -19.54
N PRO A 225 -3.38 -16.18 -18.52
CA PRO A 225 -3.88 -15.94 -17.16
C PRO A 225 -3.44 -14.59 -16.56
N LEU A 226 -2.19 -14.16 -16.81
CA LEU A 226 -1.69 -12.87 -16.31
C LEU A 226 -2.34 -11.69 -17.02
N MET A 227 -2.58 -11.78 -18.33
CA MET A 227 -3.33 -10.78 -19.09
C MET A 227 -4.78 -10.69 -18.58
N GLN A 228 -5.43 -11.82 -18.31
CA GLN A 228 -6.77 -11.86 -17.73
C GLN A 228 -6.82 -11.21 -16.34
N LEU A 229 -5.82 -11.48 -15.49
CA LEU A 229 -5.66 -10.83 -14.19
C LEU A 229 -5.60 -9.31 -14.34
N GLY A 230 -4.76 -8.82 -15.25
CA GLY A 230 -4.63 -7.39 -15.56
C GLY A 230 -5.92 -6.77 -16.11
N LEU A 231 -6.64 -7.48 -16.98
CA LEU A 231 -7.94 -7.04 -17.51
C LEU A 231 -8.98 -6.93 -16.40
N ILE A 232 -9.09 -7.92 -15.53
CA ILE A 232 -10.01 -7.89 -14.37
C ILE A 232 -9.67 -6.70 -13.47
N ALA A 233 -8.38 -6.48 -13.18
CA ALA A 233 -7.94 -5.34 -12.38
C ALA A 233 -8.32 -4.01 -13.03
N GLY A 234 -8.11 -3.86 -14.34
CA GLY A 234 -8.48 -2.67 -15.10
C GLY A 234 -9.98 -2.40 -15.10
N VAL A 235 -10.81 -3.45 -15.32
CA VAL A 235 -12.27 -3.34 -15.28
C VAL A 235 -12.76 -2.91 -13.90
N ILE A 236 -12.20 -3.48 -12.83
CA ILE A 236 -12.58 -3.13 -11.46
C ILE A 236 -12.14 -1.71 -11.10
N ALA A 237 -10.94 -1.28 -11.49
CA ALA A 237 -10.42 0.06 -11.20
C ALA A 237 -11.07 1.18 -12.05
N ALA A 238 -11.55 0.84 -13.27
CA ALA A 238 -12.07 1.81 -14.24
C ALA A 238 -13.11 2.81 -13.70
N PRO A 239 -14.09 2.44 -12.85
CA PRO A 239 -15.11 3.36 -12.35
C PRO A 239 -14.55 4.54 -11.56
N LEU A 240 -13.38 4.39 -10.92
CA LEU A 240 -12.69 5.48 -10.23
C LEU A 240 -11.55 6.07 -11.08
N LEU A 241 -10.84 5.23 -11.83
CA LEU A 241 -9.68 5.63 -12.64
C LEU A 241 -10.08 6.63 -13.73
N LEU A 242 -11.19 6.40 -14.42
CA LEU A 242 -11.62 7.27 -15.53
C LEU A 242 -12.00 8.68 -15.04
N PRO A 243 -12.83 8.86 -14.00
CA PRO A 243 -13.06 10.18 -13.41
C PRO A 243 -11.78 10.86 -12.92
N GLN A 244 -10.90 10.12 -12.24
CA GLN A 244 -9.62 10.66 -11.78
C GLN A 244 -8.77 11.20 -12.93
N LEU A 245 -8.67 10.44 -14.02
CA LEU A 245 -7.93 10.85 -15.21
C LEU A 245 -8.48 12.15 -15.79
N GLU A 246 -9.81 12.31 -15.83
CA GLU A 246 -10.42 13.54 -16.34
C GLU A 246 -10.13 14.74 -15.44
N VAL A 247 -10.26 14.58 -14.11
CA VAL A 247 -9.96 15.64 -13.13
C VAL A 247 -8.50 16.09 -13.21
N VAL A 248 -7.56 15.15 -13.36
CA VAL A 248 -6.12 15.48 -13.37
C VAL A 248 -5.60 15.88 -14.75
N ARG A 249 -6.35 15.63 -15.84
CA ARG A 249 -5.92 15.91 -17.22
C ARG A 249 -5.50 17.36 -17.44
N HIS A 250 -6.16 18.27 -16.75
CA HIS A 250 -5.93 19.71 -16.87
C HIS A 250 -5.27 20.33 -15.63
N ALA A 251 -4.91 19.51 -14.64
CA ALA A 251 -4.28 20.01 -13.42
C ALA A 251 -2.81 20.38 -13.71
N SER A 252 -2.49 21.68 -13.62
CA SER A 252 -1.10 22.13 -13.56
C SER A 252 -0.55 21.82 -12.17
N ARG A 253 0.47 20.97 -12.11
CA ARG A 253 1.22 20.77 -10.87
C ARG A 253 2.37 21.78 -10.87
N PRO A 254 2.37 22.80 -9.99
CA PRO A 254 3.56 23.61 -9.81
C PRO A 254 4.70 22.69 -9.39
N GLY A 255 5.88 22.87 -9.98
CA GLY A 255 7.08 22.16 -9.57
C GLY A 255 7.29 22.38 -8.07
N GLY A 256 7.29 21.29 -7.29
CA GLY A 256 7.57 21.37 -5.86
C GLY A 256 9.04 21.71 -5.63
N PRO A 257 9.40 22.34 -4.49
CA PRO A 257 10.81 22.52 -4.13
C PRO A 257 11.44 21.14 -3.93
N SER A 258 12.37 20.75 -4.83
CA SER A 258 12.81 19.37 -5.19
C SER A 258 11.94 18.75 -6.30
N GLU A 259 12.28 19.09 -7.55
CA GLU A 259 11.45 18.86 -8.73
C GLU A 259 11.58 17.44 -9.30
N GLY A 260 11.36 16.44 -8.44
CA GLY A 260 10.94 15.13 -8.89
C GLY A 260 11.39 13.98 -8.03
N ILE A 261 10.80 12.82 -8.32
CA ILE A 261 11.21 11.55 -7.73
C ILE A 261 12.71 11.29 -7.94
N LEU A 262 13.32 11.89 -8.97
CA LEU A 262 14.75 11.79 -9.29
C LEU A 262 15.63 12.42 -8.21
N ASP A 263 15.25 13.57 -7.66
CA ASP A 263 15.98 14.25 -6.58
C ASP A 263 15.90 13.43 -5.28
N GLY A 264 14.74 12.83 -5.04
CA GLY A 264 14.53 11.89 -3.93
C GLY A 264 15.22 10.54 -4.12
N LEU A 265 15.31 10.03 -5.35
CA LEU A 265 15.89 8.72 -5.68
C LEU A 265 17.36 8.67 -5.25
N PHE A 266 18.13 9.71 -5.54
CA PHE A 266 19.54 9.75 -5.12
C PHE A 266 19.68 9.67 -3.59
N GLN A 267 18.77 10.32 -2.85
CA GLN A 267 18.70 10.26 -1.38
C GLN A 267 18.24 8.89 -0.86
N MET A 268 17.56 8.07 -1.68
CA MET A 268 17.23 6.68 -1.33
C MET A 268 18.44 5.75 -1.38
N PHE A 269 19.44 6.02 -2.24
CA PHE A 269 20.63 5.17 -2.38
C PHE A 269 21.74 5.52 -1.42
N ILE A 270 21.83 6.79 -1.03
CA ILE A 270 22.87 7.28 -0.13
C ILE A 270 22.19 7.89 1.10
N PRO A 271 22.40 7.33 2.31
CA PRO A 271 21.82 7.85 3.56
C PRO A 271 22.55 9.13 4.00
N ILE A 272 22.77 10.06 3.08
CA ILE A 272 23.15 11.41 3.44
C ILE A 272 21.83 12.08 3.78
N GLN A 273 21.73 12.60 5.01
CA GLN A 273 20.67 13.54 5.41
C GLN A 273 20.33 14.49 4.25
N PRO A 274 19.08 14.97 4.10
CA PRO A 274 18.70 15.79 2.95
C PRO A 274 19.68 16.97 2.81
N ILE A 275 20.62 16.82 1.89
CA ILE A 275 21.59 17.83 1.48
C ILE A 275 20.87 19.11 1.00
N PRO A 276 19.64 19.08 0.42
CA PRO A 276 19.00 20.32 -0.04
C PRO A 276 18.52 21.22 1.10
N ALA A 277 18.15 20.70 2.27
CA ALA A 277 17.60 21.51 3.35
C ALA A 277 18.63 22.49 3.97
N ARG A 278 19.93 22.26 3.74
CA ARG A 278 21.01 23.16 4.15
C ARG A 278 21.55 24.06 3.04
N LEU A 279 21.26 23.78 1.77
CA LEU A 279 21.93 24.43 0.64
C LEU A 279 21.00 25.17 -0.33
N ALA A 280 19.68 24.97 -0.24
CA ALA A 280 18.74 25.81 -0.98
C ALA A 280 18.42 27.06 -0.12
N PRO A 281 18.90 28.27 -0.49
CA PRO A 281 18.42 29.51 0.12
C PRO A 281 16.94 29.67 -0.25
N TYR A 282 16.05 29.21 0.62
CA TYR A 282 14.61 29.34 0.43
C TYR A 282 14.20 30.75 0.84
N HIS A 283 13.94 31.62 -0.13
CA HIS A 283 13.41 32.97 0.07
C HIS A 283 11.92 33.04 -0.29
N GLY A 284 11.13 32.06 0.15
CA GLY A 284 9.68 32.02 -0.06
C GLY A 284 8.92 32.70 1.08
N PRO A 285 7.75 33.33 0.82
CA PRO A 285 6.94 34.05 1.83
C PRO A 285 6.29 33.15 2.88
N SER A 286 6.46 31.82 2.79
CA SER A 286 6.02 30.86 3.80
C SER A 286 7.22 30.35 4.60
N ASP A 287 7.74 31.21 5.47
CA ASP A 287 8.85 30.97 6.40
C ASP A 287 8.47 30.04 7.58
N TRP A 288 7.58 29.06 7.34
CA TRP A 288 7.10 28.10 8.33
C TRP A 288 8.14 27.01 8.67
N ALA A 289 9.26 27.01 7.95
CA ALA A 289 10.30 25.99 8.02
C ALA A 289 11.69 26.63 8.02
N ALA A 290 11.90 27.65 8.87
CA ALA A 290 13.25 28.12 9.15
C ALA A 290 14.10 26.92 9.61
N PRO A 291 15.20 26.57 8.93
CA PRO A 291 16.03 25.39 9.25
C PRO A 291 16.64 25.43 10.66
N SER A 292 16.54 26.55 11.36
CA SER A 292 16.98 26.75 12.74
C SER A 292 16.07 26.10 13.77
N ASP A 293 14.79 25.90 13.44
CA ASP A 293 13.85 25.29 14.37
C ASP A 293 13.90 23.78 14.19
N GLY A 294 14.52 23.08 15.15
CA GLY A 294 14.70 21.63 15.17
C GLY A 294 13.40 20.81 15.25
N THR A 295 12.28 21.38 14.81
CA THR A 295 10.91 20.85 14.79
C THR A 295 10.55 20.14 13.49
N LEU A 296 11.33 20.31 12.42
CA LEU A 296 11.15 19.48 11.22
C LEU A 296 11.49 18.03 11.54
N ALA A 297 10.48 17.16 11.47
CA ALA A 297 10.63 15.73 11.64
C ALA A 297 11.75 15.23 10.72
N ARG A 298 12.91 14.92 11.33
CA ARG A 298 14.00 14.28 10.61
C ARG A 298 13.51 12.91 10.22
N PHE A 299 13.13 12.74 8.95
CA PHE A 299 12.88 11.42 8.40
C PHE A 299 14.19 10.63 8.47
N TYR A 300 14.36 9.84 9.52
CA TYR A 300 15.47 8.91 9.65
C TYR A 300 15.25 7.79 8.64
N PHE A 301 15.76 7.99 7.42
CA PHE A 301 15.69 7.00 6.36
C PHE A 301 16.70 5.87 6.61
N ALA A 302 16.29 4.87 7.40
CA ALA A 302 17.02 3.60 7.52
C ALA A 302 16.90 2.73 6.25
N GLY A 303 16.11 3.16 5.26
CA GLY A 303 15.80 2.41 4.04
C GLY A 303 17.02 2.09 3.18
N GLY A 304 18.09 2.90 3.22
CA GLY A 304 19.27 2.70 2.39
C GLY A 304 19.93 1.33 2.61
N VAL A 305 20.12 0.91 3.87
CA VAL A 305 20.73 -0.40 4.19
C VAL A 305 19.84 -1.55 3.71
N PHE A 306 18.54 -1.46 3.93
CA PHE A 306 17.58 -2.46 3.46
C PHE A 306 17.50 -2.51 1.93
N HIS A 307 17.64 -1.37 1.27
CA HIS A 307 17.69 -1.27 -0.18
C HIS A 307 18.94 -1.98 -0.74
N TRP A 308 20.12 -1.74 -0.15
CA TRP A 308 21.34 -2.46 -0.51
C TRP A 308 21.24 -3.95 -0.26
N ALA A 309 20.69 -4.37 0.87
CA ALA A 309 20.43 -5.79 1.16
C ALA A 309 19.49 -6.42 0.12
N TRP A 310 18.45 -5.70 -0.29
CA TRP A 310 17.52 -6.13 -1.34
C TRP A 310 18.20 -6.24 -2.71
N LEU A 311 19.01 -5.25 -3.11
CA LEU A 311 19.77 -5.27 -4.37
C LEU A 311 20.74 -6.45 -4.41
N ILE A 312 21.52 -6.66 -3.35
CA ILE A 312 22.45 -7.77 -3.22
C ILE A 312 21.69 -9.10 -3.29
N GLY A 313 20.60 -9.23 -2.53
CA GLY A 313 19.76 -10.43 -2.56
C GLY A 313 19.20 -10.73 -3.96
N THR A 314 18.75 -9.71 -4.68
CA THR A 314 18.23 -9.83 -6.05
C THR A 314 19.33 -10.24 -7.03
N ALA A 315 20.52 -9.63 -6.95
CA ALA A 315 21.67 -9.98 -7.77
C ALA A 315 22.12 -11.43 -7.54
N LEU A 316 22.18 -11.87 -6.28
CA LEU A 316 22.53 -13.25 -5.92
C LEU A 316 21.51 -14.26 -6.43
N LEU A 317 20.22 -13.92 -6.40
CA LEU A 317 19.15 -14.75 -6.97
C LEU A 317 19.28 -14.85 -8.49
N ALA A 318 19.50 -13.72 -9.18
CA ALA A 318 19.72 -13.69 -10.62
C ALA A 318 20.93 -14.56 -11.02
N ALA A 319 22.05 -14.43 -10.31
CA ALA A 319 23.25 -15.22 -10.55
C ALA A 319 23.02 -16.73 -10.36
N ARG A 320 22.22 -17.14 -9.37
CA ARG A 320 21.85 -18.55 -9.17
C ARG A 320 20.96 -19.10 -10.28
N CYS A 321 20.03 -18.29 -10.79
CA CYS A 321 19.16 -18.70 -11.91
C CYS A 321 19.96 -18.96 -13.19
N VAL A 322 20.94 -18.12 -13.50
CA VAL A 322 21.81 -18.30 -14.67
C VAL A 322 22.57 -19.64 -14.60
N ARG A 323 23.15 -19.98 -13.43
CA ARG A 323 23.92 -21.22 -13.25
C ARG A 323 23.10 -22.50 -13.41
N ARG A 324 21.79 -22.48 -13.14
CA ARG A 324 20.92 -23.65 -13.31
C ARG A 324 20.48 -23.89 -14.75
N GLY A 325 20.63 -22.90 -15.63
CA GLY A 325 20.20 -23.00 -17.03
C GLY A 325 21.28 -23.49 -18.01
N THR A 326 22.50 -23.76 -17.52
CA THR A 326 23.68 -24.14 -18.32
C THR A 326 24.13 -25.59 -18.12
N GLY A 327 23.34 -26.41 -17.42
CA GLY A 327 23.53 -27.86 -17.31
C GLY A 327 22.29 -28.57 -17.81
#